data_AF-A0A1A8XS00-F1
#
_entry.id   AF-A0A1A8XS00-F1
#
_cell.length_a   1.000
_cell.length_b   1.000
_cell.length_c   1.000
_cell.angle_alpha   90.00
_cell.angle_beta   90.00
_cell.angle_gamma   90.00
#
_symmetry.space_group_name_H-M   'P 1'
#
loop_
_entity.id
_entity.type
_entity.pdbx_description
1 polymer ?
#
loop_
_entity_poly.entity_id
_entity_poly.type
_entity_poly.pdbx_seq_one_letter_code
_entity_poly.pdbx_strand_id
1 'polypeptide(L)'
;MWAYRSNDLEGAPRIVVFDYQTSRSGQHARNFLLKWRGHLMVDDYGGYKASFRQGVIELACLAHCRRKFFDLHVAGGHAVAEEALRRIGELYAVEAKARDGDEAARLALRQQEALPKLNALHDWLIDQRLKTADGSGLARAIDYSLKRWPALTLQRELTHRQQYGRERDPADYPGAPQLALHRVGTRWPPCRRDPELARHRQTQRVGTLCLAQGHLGKAPDLALSPD
;
A
#
# COMPACT_ATOMS: atom_id res chain seq x y z
N MET A 1 3.76 -4.44 15.59
CA MET A 1 3.28 -5.17 14.40
C MET A 1 3.35 -4.27 13.19
N TRP A 2 3.96 -4.77 12.11
CA TRP A 2 3.84 -4.26 10.75
C TRP A 2 3.04 -5.27 9.93
N ALA A 3 2.27 -4.80 8.96
CA ALA A 3 1.50 -5.66 8.07
C ALA A 3 1.87 -5.33 6.63
N TYR A 4 2.45 -6.29 5.92
CA TYR A 4 2.83 -6.19 4.51
C TYR A 4 1.89 -7.05 3.66
N ARG A 5 1.48 -6.57 2.49
CA ARG A 5 0.58 -7.29 1.56
C ARG A 5 1.05 -7.15 0.10
N SER A 6 1.02 -8.19 -0.72
CA SER A 6 1.24 -8.05 -2.16
C SER A 6 0.04 -7.48 -2.92
N ASN A 7 0.33 -6.86 -4.07
CA ASN A 7 -0.71 -6.53 -5.04
C ASN A 7 -1.36 -7.83 -5.58
N ASP A 8 -2.55 -7.70 -6.13
CA ASP A 8 -3.33 -8.79 -6.72
C ASP A 8 -3.50 -8.66 -8.24
N LEU A 9 -2.59 -7.91 -8.90
CA LEU A 9 -2.70 -7.52 -10.30
C LEU A 9 -1.98 -8.49 -11.26
N GLU A 10 -1.00 -9.23 -10.76
CA GLU A 10 -0.07 -10.10 -11.53
C GLU A 10 -0.51 -11.57 -11.63
N GLY A 11 -1.61 -11.98 -10.98
CA GLY A 11 -1.97 -13.41 -10.84
C GLY A 11 -1.05 -14.21 -9.90
N ALA A 12 0.04 -13.61 -9.42
CA ALA A 12 0.86 -14.16 -8.34
C ALA A 12 0.04 -14.36 -7.03
N PRO A 13 0.40 -15.33 -6.18
CA PRO A 13 -0.28 -15.55 -4.90
C PRO A 13 -0.31 -14.28 -4.04
N ARG A 14 -1.46 -14.03 -3.40
CA ARG A 14 -1.62 -12.95 -2.43
C ARG A 14 -0.82 -13.29 -1.17
N ILE A 15 0.26 -12.57 -0.93
CA ILE A 15 1.11 -12.71 0.25
C ILE A 15 0.69 -11.65 1.26
N VAL A 16 0.52 -12.07 2.52
CA VAL A 16 0.35 -11.17 3.67
C VAL A 16 1.33 -11.60 4.75
N VAL A 17 2.16 -10.66 5.22
CA VAL A 17 3.17 -10.90 6.26
C VAL A 17 2.87 -10.01 7.46
N PHE A 18 2.74 -10.61 8.64
CA PHE A 18 2.63 -9.92 9.91
C PHE A 18 3.98 -10.00 10.63
N ASP A 19 4.66 -8.87 10.75
CA ASP A 19 5.98 -8.77 11.37
C ASP A 19 5.87 -8.17 12.77
N TYR A 20 6.23 -8.95 13.78
CA TYR A 20 6.13 -8.58 15.18
C TYR A 20 7.42 -7.92 15.66
N GLN A 21 7.41 -6.59 15.64
CA GLN A 21 8.54 -5.76 16.05
C GLN A 21 8.29 -5.04 17.37
N THR A 22 9.35 -4.88 18.16
CA THR A 22 9.36 -4.24 19.49
C THR A 22 8.99 -2.76 19.47
N SER A 23 8.98 -2.11 18.30
CA SER A 23 8.57 -0.73 18.15
C SER A 23 7.99 -0.44 16.75
N ARG A 24 7.50 0.78 16.56
CA ARG A 24 7.09 1.31 15.24
C ARG A 24 8.23 2.03 14.51
N SER A 25 9.49 1.85 14.91
CA SER A 25 10.63 2.49 14.24
C SER A 25 10.68 2.12 12.76
N GLY A 26 10.79 3.13 11.88
CA GLY A 26 10.95 2.91 10.44
C GLY A 26 12.19 2.09 10.05
N GLN A 27 13.13 1.86 10.99
CA GLN A 27 14.23 0.92 10.78
C GLN A 27 13.71 -0.49 10.50
N HIS A 28 12.60 -0.91 11.12
CA HIS A 28 12.00 -2.22 10.89
C HIS A 28 11.51 -2.40 9.45
N ALA A 29 10.79 -1.40 8.92
CA ALA A 29 10.38 -1.39 7.51
C ALA A 29 11.58 -1.41 6.55
N ARG A 30 12.69 -0.75 6.90
CA ARG A 30 13.95 -0.82 6.12
C ARG A 30 14.65 -2.17 6.23
N ASN A 31 14.67 -2.79 7.40
CA ASN A 31 15.24 -4.13 7.61
C ASN A 31 14.44 -5.19 6.84
N PHE A 32 13.11 -5.07 6.80
CA PHE A 32 12.26 -5.94 6.00
C PHE A 32 12.47 -5.75 4.49
N LEU A 33 12.57 -4.49 4.04
CA LEU A 33 12.75 -4.15 2.62
C LEU A 33 14.17 -4.40 2.11
N LEU A 34 15.19 -4.37 2.97
CA LEU A 34 16.60 -4.48 2.61
C LEU A 34 16.96 -3.51 1.44
N LYS A 35 17.40 -4.08 0.31
CA LYS A 35 17.76 -3.36 -0.92
C LYS A 35 16.58 -3.21 -1.90
N TRP A 36 15.38 -3.70 -1.60
CA TRP A 36 14.22 -3.65 -2.50
C TRP A 36 13.91 -2.21 -2.94
N ARG A 37 13.64 -2.05 -4.23
CA ARG A 37 13.23 -0.79 -4.87
C ARG A 37 11.97 -1.05 -5.68
N GLY A 38 11.08 -0.05 -5.71
CA GLY A 38 9.75 -0.17 -6.29
C GLY A 38 8.75 0.75 -5.62
N HIS A 39 7.48 0.59 -5.97
CA HIS A 39 6.37 1.43 -5.51
C HIS A 39 5.76 0.92 -4.21
N LEU A 40 5.79 1.74 -3.16
CA LEU A 40 5.38 1.38 -1.80
C LEU A 40 4.14 2.18 -1.39
N MET A 41 2.99 1.52 -1.23
CA MET A 41 1.75 2.21 -0.84
C MET A 41 1.65 2.39 0.68
N VAL A 42 1.61 3.64 1.15
CA VAL A 42 1.68 4.02 2.58
C VAL A 42 0.66 5.09 3.03
N ASP A 43 0.51 5.22 4.35
CA ASP A 43 -0.37 6.14 5.10
C ASP A 43 0.29 7.46 5.56
N ASP A 44 1.41 7.84 4.95
CA ASP A 44 2.29 8.97 5.35
C ASP A 44 3.04 8.79 6.68
N TYR A 45 3.01 7.62 7.31
CA TYR A 45 3.75 7.44 8.56
C TYR A 45 5.25 7.74 8.37
N GLY A 46 5.78 8.62 9.24
CA GLY A 46 7.13 9.16 9.11
C GLY A 46 8.26 8.11 9.06
N GLY A 47 8.00 6.90 9.56
CA GLY A 47 8.93 5.76 9.47
C GLY A 47 9.36 5.41 8.04
N TYR A 48 8.49 5.64 7.04
CA TYR A 48 8.79 5.33 5.64
C TYR A 48 9.68 6.36 4.92
N LYS A 49 9.76 7.61 5.43
CA LYS A 49 10.41 8.72 4.72
C LYS A 49 11.91 8.51 4.47
N ALA A 50 12.57 7.71 5.32
CA ALA A 50 13.96 7.30 5.09
C ALA A 50 14.11 6.25 3.96
N SER A 51 13.12 5.38 3.76
CA SER A 51 13.11 4.40 2.66
C SER A 51 12.99 5.11 1.30
N PHE A 52 12.26 6.22 1.22
CA PHE A 52 12.12 6.98 -0.02
C PHE A 52 13.44 7.60 -0.46
N ARG A 53 14.22 8.15 0.48
CA ARG A 53 15.59 8.61 0.23
C ARG A 53 16.57 7.50 -0.19
N GLN A 54 16.19 6.23 -0.02
CA GLN A 54 16.98 5.08 -0.46
C GLN A 54 16.55 4.55 -1.84
N GLY A 55 15.56 5.15 -2.50
CA GLY A 55 15.09 4.77 -3.84
C GLY A 55 13.79 3.95 -3.86
N VAL A 56 13.05 3.91 -2.75
CA VAL A 56 11.65 3.46 -2.76
C VAL A 56 10.75 4.60 -3.25
N ILE A 57 9.80 4.32 -4.12
CA ILE A 57 8.88 5.32 -4.66
C ILE A 57 7.60 5.33 -3.80
N GLU A 58 7.18 6.50 -3.32
CA GLU A 58 5.99 6.63 -2.48
C GLU A 58 4.71 6.55 -3.32
N LEU A 59 3.81 5.62 -2.97
CA LEU A 59 2.40 5.68 -3.36
C LEU A 59 1.54 6.06 -2.15
N ALA A 60 0.59 6.95 -2.34
CA ALA A 60 -0.30 7.38 -1.28
C ALA A 60 -1.55 6.50 -1.21
N CYS A 61 -1.83 5.97 -0.02
CA CYS A 61 -3.00 5.13 0.21
C CYS A 61 -4.29 5.97 0.29
N LEU A 62 -5.06 6.01 -0.81
CA LEU A 62 -6.34 6.71 -0.91
C LEU A 62 -7.35 6.29 0.20
N ALA A 63 -7.28 5.05 0.70
CA ALA A 63 -8.10 4.60 1.84
C ALA A 63 -7.80 5.36 3.15
N HIS A 64 -6.55 5.80 3.35
CA HIS A 64 -6.20 6.63 4.51
C HIS A 64 -6.65 8.08 4.33
N CYS A 65 -6.65 8.62 3.10
CA CYS A 65 -7.28 9.90 2.79
C CYS A 65 -8.79 9.84 3.07
N ARG A 66 -9.47 8.81 2.53
CA ARG A 66 -10.90 8.55 2.76
C ARG A 66 -11.24 8.48 4.25
N ARG A 67 -10.41 7.80 5.07
CA ARG A 67 -10.64 7.68 6.52
C ARG A 67 -10.67 9.05 7.21
N LYS A 68 -9.84 10.02 6.81
CA LYS A 68 -9.87 11.38 7.40
C LYS A 68 -11.24 12.05 7.24
N PHE A 69 -11.84 11.96 6.06
CA PHE A 69 -13.17 12.50 5.80
C PHE A 69 -14.27 11.66 6.47
N PHE A 70 -14.13 10.32 6.47
CA PHE A 70 -15.06 9.43 7.17
C PHE A 70 -15.15 9.75 8.66
N ASP A 71 -14.01 9.89 9.35
CA ASP A 71 -13.94 10.20 10.78
C ASP A 71 -14.65 11.54 11.11
N LEU A 72 -14.62 12.53 10.20
CA LEU A 72 -15.35 13.80 10.34
C LEU A 72 -16.85 13.65 10.07
N HIS A 73 -17.23 12.89 9.05
CA HIS A 73 -18.62 12.68 8.67
C HIS A 73 -19.38 11.94 9.78
N VAL A 74 -18.82 10.86 10.34
CA VAL A 74 -19.48 10.11 11.43
C VAL A 74 -19.49 10.86 12.78
N ALA A 75 -18.61 11.83 12.97
CA ALA A 75 -18.54 12.61 14.21
C ALA A 75 -19.54 13.78 14.26
N GLY A 76 -20.11 14.21 13.12
CA GLY A 76 -20.97 15.39 13.10
C GLY A 76 -21.62 15.76 11.76
N GLY A 77 -21.78 14.84 10.81
CA GLY A 77 -22.56 15.09 9.58
C GLY A 77 -21.96 16.14 8.65
N HIS A 78 -20.63 16.24 8.56
CA HIS A 78 -19.98 17.32 7.82
C HIS A 78 -20.18 17.19 6.30
N ALA A 79 -20.98 18.07 5.69
CA ALA A 79 -21.34 18.02 4.26
C ALA A 79 -20.12 18.01 3.31
N VAL A 80 -19.09 18.82 3.57
CA VAL A 80 -17.83 18.77 2.79
C VAL A 80 -17.13 17.40 2.91
N ALA A 81 -17.18 16.75 4.07
CA ALA A 81 -16.60 15.42 4.22
C ALA A 81 -17.41 14.36 3.47
N GLU A 82 -18.74 14.49 3.43
CA GLU A 82 -19.63 13.65 2.64
C GLU A 82 -19.34 13.76 1.13
N GLU A 83 -19.23 14.97 0.60
CA GLU A 83 -18.90 15.19 -0.82
C GLU A 83 -17.50 14.65 -1.17
N ALA A 84 -16.52 14.79 -0.27
CA ALA A 84 -15.20 14.18 -0.44
C ALA A 84 -15.29 12.63 -0.47
N LEU A 85 -16.10 12.03 0.41
CA LEU A 85 -16.36 10.58 0.40
C LEU A 85 -17.05 10.12 -0.89
N ARG A 86 -18.01 10.90 -1.41
CA ARG A 86 -18.71 10.63 -2.67
C ARG A 86 -17.75 10.63 -3.85
N ARG A 87 -16.93 11.68 -4.00
CA ARG A 87 -15.89 11.80 -5.05
C ARG A 87 -14.85 10.67 -4.98
N ILE A 88 -14.39 10.32 -3.77
CA ILE A 88 -13.48 9.16 -3.58
C ILE A 88 -14.18 7.84 -3.92
N GLY A 89 -15.49 7.73 -3.68
CA GLY A 89 -16.32 6.60 -4.10
C GLY A 89 -16.32 6.40 -5.61
N GLU A 90 -16.39 7.47 -6.41
CA GLU A 90 -16.28 7.39 -7.86
C GLU A 90 -14.93 6.82 -8.31
N LEU A 91 -13.82 7.20 -7.67
CA LEU A 91 -12.49 6.65 -7.96
C LEU A 91 -12.41 5.15 -7.65
N TYR A 92 -13.10 4.68 -6.60
CA TYR A 92 -13.22 3.24 -6.32
C TYR A 92 -14.12 2.51 -7.31
N ALA A 93 -15.14 3.17 -7.87
CA ALA A 93 -15.95 2.59 -8.95
C ALA A 93 -15.10 2.36 -10.21
N VAL A 94 -14.19 3.28 -10.57
CA VAL A 94 -13.25 3.07 -11.69
C VAL A 94 -12.30 1.90 -11.40
N GLU A 95 -11.72 1.82 -10.20
CA GLU A 95 -10.86 0.67 -9.83
C GLU A 95 -11.62 -0.67 -9.77
N ALA A 96 -12.93 -0.65 -9.48
CA ALA A 96 -13.77 -1.84 -9.56
C ALA A 96 -14.00 -2.29 -11.01
N LYS A 97 -14.30 -1.36 -11.93
CA LYS A 97 -14.39 -1.63 -13.38
C LYS A 97 -13.06 -2.16 -13.95
N ALA A 98 -11.93 -1.59 -13.51
CA ALA A 98 -10.60 -1.97 -13.98
C ALA A 98 -10.13 -3.37 -13.52
N ARG A 99 -10.81 -3.99 -12.55
CA ARG A 99 -10.31 -5.18 -11.84
C ARG A 99 -9.92 -6.31 -12.78
N ASP A 100 -10.80 -6.66 -13.71
CA ASP A 100 -10.68 -7.86 -14.53
C ASP A 100 -9.99 -7.62 -15.89
N GLY A 101 -9.63 -6.36 -16.19
CA GLY A 101 -8.81 -6.01 -17.35
C GLY A 101 -7.33 -6.37 -17.15
N ASP A 102 -6.57 -6.43 -18.24
CA ASP A 102 -5.11 -6.56 -18.20
C ASP A 102 -4.42 -5.25 -17.77
N GLU A 103 -3.08 -5.25 -17.74
CA GLU A 103 -2.27 -4.07 -17.40
C GLU A 103 -2.61 -2.83 -18.24
N ALA A 104 -2.78 -3.00 -19.55
CA ALA A 104 -2.98 -1.91 -20.50
C ALA A 104 -4.41 -1.36 -20.40
N ALA A 105 -5.41 -2.25 -20.34
CA ALA A 105 -6.81 -1.88 -20.12
C ALA A 105 -7.00 -1.17 -18.77
N ARG A 106 -6.35 -1.65 -17.70
CA ARG A 106 -6.33 -0.98 -16.39
C ARG A 106 -5.77 0.43 -16.45
N LEU A 107 -4.65 0.65 -17.17
CA LEU A 107 -4.07 1.99 -17.30
C LEU A 107 -4.96 2.89 -18.15
N ALA A 108 -5.43 2.43 -19.30
CA ALA A 108 -6.30 3.20 -20.19
C ALA A 108 -7.56 3.68 -19.45
N LEU A 109 -8.23 2.82 -18.69
CA LEU A 109 -9.40 3.20 -17.90
C LEU A 109 -9.06 4.20 -16.78
N ARG A 110 -7.90 4.08 -16.14
CA ARG A 110 -7.42 5.04 -15.13
C ARG A 110 -7.14 6.41 -15.74
N GLN A 111 -6.50 6.47 -16.90
CA GLN A 111 -6.22 7.73 -17.60
C GLN A 111 -7.51 8.38 -18.12
N GLN A 112 -8.44 7.60 -18.65
CA GLN A 112 -9.71 8.09 -19.22
C GLN A 112 -10.74 8.49 -18.17
N GLU A 113 -11.00 7.65 -17.15
CA GLU A 113 -12.05 7.91 -16.16
C GLU A 113 -11.52 8.44 -14.82
N ALA A 114 -10.44 7.87 -14.27
CA ALA A 114 -10.00 8.21 -12.91
C ALA A 114 -9.21 9.52 -12.84
N LEU A 115 -8.35 9.81 -13.81
CA LEU A 115 -7.48 11.00 -13.78
C LEU A 115 -8.31 12.32 -13.85
N PRO A 116 -9.33 12.49 -14.72
CA PRO A 116 -10.16 13.68 -14.70
C PRO A 116 -10.94 13.85 -13.38
N LYS A 117 -11.43 12.74 -12.81
CA LYS A 117 -12.11 12.73 -11.50
C LYS A 117 -11.18 13.09 -10.35
N LEU A 118 -9.92 12.66 -10.42
CA LEU A 118 -8.90 12.98 -9.44
C LEU A 118 -8.55 14.47 -9.52
N ASN A 119 -8.35 15.04 -10.71
CA ASN A 119 -8.12 16.47 -10.89
C ASN A 119 -9.33 17.30 -10.38
N ALA A 120 -10.55 16.90 -10.72
CA ALA A 120 -11.76 17.56 -10.20
C ALA A 120 -11.95 17.41 -8.67
N LEU A 121 -11.32 16.41 -8.03
CA LEU A 121 -11.24 16.32 -6.57
C LEU A 121 -10.14 17.20 -5.99
N HIS A 122 -8.99 17.32 -6.67
CA HIS A 122 -7.87 18.18 -6.28
C HIS A 122 -8.29 19.65 -6.19
N ASP A 123 -8.82 20.18 -7.29
CA ASP A 123 -9.13 21.60 -7.42
C ASP A 123 -10.26 21.98 -6.46
N TRP A 124 -11.25 21.10 -6.33
CA TRP A 124 -12.30 21.25 -5.32
C TRP A 124 -11.75 21.20 -3.88
N LEU A 125 -10.76 20.35 -3.57
CA LEU A 125 -10.12 20.33 -2.24
C LEU A 125 -9.33 21.62 -1.96
N ILE A 126 -8.69 22.22 -2.97
CA ILE A 126 -8.05 23.55 -2.86
C ILE A 126 -9.11 24.61 -2.54
N ASP A 127 -10.20 24.64 -3.30
CA ASP A 127 -11.33 25.57 -3.08
C ASP A 127 -11.96 25.44 -1.70
N GLN A 128 -12.11 24.20 -1.19
CA GLN A 128 -12.57 23.97 0.17
C GLN A 128 -11.55 24.45 1.19
N ARG A 129 -10.24 24.27 0.93
CA ARG A 129 -9.19 24.67 1.88
C ARG A 129 -9.17 26.16 2.14
N LEU A 130 -9.36 26.97 1.09
CA LEU A 130 -9.46 28.44 1.17
C LEU A 130 -10.65 28.91 2.02
N LYS A 131 -11.71 28.09 2.11
CA LYS A 131 -12.94 28.37 2.87
C LYS A 131 -12.93 27.73 4.27
N THR A 132 -11.88 26.99 4.61
CA THR A 132 -11.79 26.18 5.84
C THR A 132 -10.87 26.84 6.85
N ALA A 133 -11.38 27.10 8.06
CA ALA A 133 -10.59 27.64 9.16
C ALA A 133 -9.39 26.74 9.52
N ASP A 134 -8.25 27.37 9.76
CA ASP A 134 -7.00 26.68 10.12
C ASP A 134 -7.11 25.89 11.43
N GLY A 135 -6.30 24.84 11.55
CA GLY A 135 -6.31 23.95 12.71
C GLY A 135 -7.57 23.09 12.87
N SER A 136 -8.64 23.35 12.13
CA SER A 136 -9.88 22.56 12.16
C SER A 136 -9.68 21.10 11.76
N GLY A 137 -10.64 20.24 12.11
CA GLY A 137 -10.64 18.84 11.70
C GLY A 137 -10.66 18.69 10.18
N LEU A 138 -11.45 19.53 9.49
CA LEU A 138 -11.55 19.55 8.03
C LEU A 138 -10.25 20.01 7.38
N ALA A 139 -9.60 21.09 7.85
CA ALA A 139 -8.31 21.53 7.33
C ALA A 139 -7.30 20.38 7.39
N ARG A 140 -7.21 19.69 8.53
CA ARG A 140 -6.33 18.53 8.71
C ARG A 140 -6.64 17.33 7.79
N ALA A 141 -7.89 17.17 7.34
CA ALA A 141 -8.27 16.11 6.37
C ALA A 141 -7.91 16.50 4.93
N ILE A 142 -8.14 17.76 4.56
CA ILE A 142 -7.78 18.32 3.26
C ILE A 142 -6.25 18.37 3.10
N ASP A 143 -5.54 18.96 4.07
CA ASP A 143 -4.08 19.11 4.08
C ASP A 143 -3.36 17.76 3.99
N TYR A 144 -3.87 16.72 4.67
CA TYR A 144 -3.34 15.36 4.59
C TYR A 144 -3.40 14.80 3.15
N SER A 145 -4.43 15.17 2.38
CA SER A 145 -4.62 14.71 1.01
C SER A 145 -3.77 15.54 0.04
N LEU A 146 -3.89 16.88 0.08
CA LEU A 146 -3.16 17.80 -0.81
C LEU A 146 -1.64 17.67 -0.69
N LYS A 147 -1.11 17.54 0.54
CA LYS A 147 0.34 17.33 0.79
C LYS A 147 0.92 16.14 0.03
N ARG A 148 0.11 15.13 -0.29
CA ARG A 148 0.52 13.86 -0.91
C ARG A 148 0.00 13.70 -2.33
N TRP A 149 -0.50 14.77 -2.95
CA TRP A 149 -1.16 14.68 -4.26
C TRP A 149 -0.32 14.00 -5.35
N PRO A 150 0.99 14.30 -5.52
CA PRO A 150 1.82 13.61 -6.50
C PRO A 150 1.92 12.09 -6.27
N ALA A 151 1.87 11.63 -5.02
CA ALA A 151 1.87 10.21 -4.68
C ALA A 151 0.48 9.56 -4.80
N LEU A 152 -0.60 10.35 -4.86
CA LEU A 152 -1.97 9.89 -5.14
C LEU A 152 -2.22 9.74 -6.65
N THR A 153 -1.67 10.63 -7.48
CA THR A 153 -1.82 10.58 -8.95
C THR A 153 -0.97 9.49 -9.59
N LEU A 154 0.24 9.23 -9.07
CA LEU A 154 1.24 8.34 -9.68
C LEU A 154 0.72 6.93 -10.05
N GLN A 155 -0.20 6.35 -9.25
CA GLN A 155 -0.79 5.03 -9.54
C GLN A 155 -1.84 5.05 -10.69
N ARG A 156 -2.11 6.21 -11.29
CA ARG A 156 -3.04 6.42 -12.42
C ARG A 156 -2.31 6.77 -13.72
N GLU A 157 -1.04 7.13 -13.64
CA GLU A 157 -0.22 7.57 -14.76
C GLU A 157 0.72 6.46 -15.27
N LEU A 158 1.21 5.59 -14.39
CA LEU A 158 2.16 4.53 -14.73
C LEU A 158 1.49 3.20 -15.06
N THR A 159 1.99 2.51 -16.09
CA THR A 159 1.72 1.07 -16.27
C THR A 159 2.31 0.26 -15.10
N HIS A 160 1.88 -0.99 -14.94
CA HIS A 160 2.51 -1.90 -13.96
C HIS A 160 4.00 -2.08 -14.28
N ARG A 161 4.38 -2.38 -15.52
CA ARG A 161 5.79 -2.45 -15.98
C ARG A 161 6.59 -1.18 -15.70
N GLN A 162 6.01 0.00 -15.90
CA GLN A 162 6.65 1.27 -15.55
C GLN A 162 6.79 1.46 -14.03
N GLN A 163 5.91 0.87 -13.22
CA GLN A 163 6.08 0.78 -11.76
C GLN A 163 7.25 -0.12 -11.32
N TYR A 164 7.80 -0.96 -12.21
CA TYR A 164 8.94 -1.84 -11.93
C TYR A 164 10.11 -1.65 -12.91
N GLY A 165 10.26 -0.45 -13.49
CA GLY A 165 11.18 -0.11 -14.57
C GLY A 165 12.69 -0.18 -14.29
N ARG A 166 13.20 -1.34 -13.88
CA ARG A 166 14.42 -1.94 -14.41
C ARG A 166 14.19 -3.44 -14.53
N GLU A 167 14.53 -3.99 -15.68
CA GLU A 167 14.66 -5.43 -15.88
C GLU A 167 15.64 -5.98 -14.84
N ARG A 168 15.23 -7.01 -14.09
CA ARG A 168 15.95 -7.48 -12.91
C ARG A 168 16.72 -8.74 -13.28
N ASP A 169 18.03 -8.70 -13.11
CA ASP A 169 18.83 -9.91 -13.11
C ASP A 169 18.48 -10.73 -11.85
N PRO A 170 18.18 -12.04 -11.94
CA PRO A 170 18.08 -12.91 -10.77
C PRO A 170 19.31 -12.82 -9.83
N ALA A 171 20.48 -12.46 -10.34
CA ALA A 171 21.72 -12.25 -9.58
C ALA A 171 21.72 -10.97 -8.71
N ASP A 172 20.80 -10.02 -8.89
CA ASP A 172 20.70 -8.82 -8.03
C ASP A 172 20.19 -9.13 -6.61
N TYR A 173 19.62 -10.32 -6.39
CA TYR A 173 19.04 -10.75 -5.11
C TYR A 173 19.58 -12.11 -4.60
N PRO A 174 20.91 -12.25 -4.37
CA PRO A 174 21.46 -13.45 -3.75
C PRO A 174 21.09 -13.45 -2.26
N GLY A 175 19.99 -14.14 -1.92
CA GLY A 175 19.48 -14.20 -0.55
C GLY A 175 18.34 -13.23 -0.22
N ALA A 176 17.51 -12.82 -1.19
CA ALA A 176 16.10 -12.65 -0.84
C ALA A 176 15.64 -14.01 -0.25
N PRO A 177 15.04 -14.06 0.95
CA PRO A 177 14.69 -15.33 1.54
C PRO A 177 13.71 -16.03 0.60
N GLN A 178 14.18 -17.13 0.00
CA GLN A 178 13.27 -18.24 -0.23
C GLN A 178 12.58 -18.44 1.11
N LEU A 179 11.29 -18.14 1.16
CA LEU A 179 10.41 -18.70 2.17
C LEU A 179 10.37 -20.19 1.87
N ALA A 180 11.45 -20.87 2.28
CA ALA A 180 11.46 -22.27 2.55
C ALA A 180 10.33 -22.45 3.57
N LEU A 181 9.18 -22.87 3.06
CA LEU A 181 8.15 -23.52 3.83
C LEU A 181 8.78 -24.81 4.35
N HIS A 182 9.65 -24.67 5.36
CA HIS A 182 10.03 -25.76 6.22
C HIS A 182 8.71 -26.26 6.78
N ARG A 183 8.27 -27.39 6.22
CA ARG A 183 7.23 -28.22 6.80
C ARG A 183 7.83 -28.76 8.10
N VAL A 184 7.80 -27.95 9.16
CA VAL A 184 8.26 -28.31 10.50
C VAL A 184 7.25 -29.30 11.05
N GLY A 185 7.38 -30.55 10.59
CA GLY A 185 6.91 -31.68 11.33
C GLY A 185 7.66 -31.77 12.65
N THR A 186 6.97 -32.30 13.66
CA THR A 186 7.47 -32.63 15.01
C THR A 186 7.56 -31.49 16.05
N ARG A 187 6.51 -31.48 16.89
CA ARG A 187 6.56 -31.31 18.36
C ARG A 187 6.96 -29.94 18.94
N TRP A 188 5.96 -29.06 19.02
CA TRP A 188 5.97 -27.91 19.95
C TRP A 188 5.90 -28.41 21.41
N PRO A 189 6.70 -27.88 22.36
CA PRO A 189 6.53 -28.17 23.79
C PRO A 189 5.24 -27.52 24.33
N PRO A 190 4.54 -28.11 25.32
CA PRO A 190 3.28 -27.60 25.81
C PRO A 190 3.46 -26.22 26.48
N CYS A 191 2.82 -25.20 25.90
CA CYS A 191 2.78 -23.86 26.47
C CYS A 191 2.05 -23.89 27.83
N ARG A 192 2.75 -23.60 28.92
CA ARG A 192 2.11 -23.33 30.22
C ARG A 192 1.34 -22.02 30.07
N ARG A 193 0.03 -22.06 30.33
CA ARG A 193 -0.79 -20.85 30.36
C ARG A 193 -0.45 -20.09 31.63
N ASP A 194 0.12 -18.90 31.47
CA ASP A 194 0.14 -17.89 32.53
C ASP A 194 -1.18 -17.11 32.46
N PRO A 195 -2.04 -17.17 33.49
CA PRO A 195 -3.37 -16.57 33.44
C PRO A 195 -3.40 -15.04 33.63
N GLU A 196 -2.28 -14.38 33.98
CA GLU A 196 -2.33 -12.96 34.39
C GLU A 196 -2.31 -11.93 33.24
N LEU A 197 -1.88 -12.30 32.03
CA LEU A 197 -1.76 -11.36 30.89
C LEU A 197 -3.08 -11.01 30.16
N ALA A 198 -4.23 -11.35 30.75
CA ALA A 198 -5.55 -11.19 30.14
C ALA A 198 -6.23 -9.83 30.43
N ARG A 199 -5.51 -8.69 30.38
CA ARG A 199 -6.14 -7.37 30.63
C ARG A 199 -5.43 -6.13 30.05
N HIS A 200 -5.38 -5.96 28.73
CA HIS A 200 -5.33 -4.62 28.10
C HIS A 200 -5.92 -4.60 26.68
N ARG A 201 -7.12 -4.00 26.53
CA ARG A 201 -7.62 -3.58 25.20
C ARG A 201 -6.87 -2.31 24.80
N GLN A 202 -6.02 -2.39 23.77
CA GLN A 202 -5.40 -1.21 23.16
C GLN A 202 -5.78 -1.12 21.67
N THR A 203 -6.27 0.05 21.26
CA THR A 203 -6.77 0.33 19.92
C THR A 203 -5.62 0.37 18.90
N GLN A 204 -5.39 -0.75 18.21
CA GLN A 204 -4.32 -0.84 17.21
C GLN A 204 -4.71 -0.13 15.90
N ARG A 205 -4.13 1.04 15.67
CA ARG A 205 -4.00 1.60 14.31
C ARG A 205 -2.98 0.76 13.54
N VAL A 206 -3.44 -0.25 12.81
CA VAL A 206 -2.59 -1.05 11.92
C VAL A 206 -2.30 -0.24 10.65
N GLY A 207 -1.03 0.15 10.47
CA GLY A 207 -0.54 0.67 9.20
C GLY A 207 -0.39 -0.49 8.22
N THR A 208 -1.23 -0.52 7.19
CA THR A 208 -1.14 -1.53 6.11
C THR A 208 -0.14 -1.06 5.06
N LEU A 209 0.89 -1.87 4.82
CA LEU A 209 1.91 -1.65 3.80
C LEU A 209 1.65 -2.57 2.60
N CYS A 210 1.77 -2.06 1.38
CA CYS A 210 1.63 -2.87 0.16
C CYS A 210 2.99 -3.08 -0.52
N LEU A 211 3.45 -4.34 -0.66
CA LEU A 211 4.73 -4.79 -1.21
C LEU A 211 4.54 -5.79 -2.36
N ALA A 212 4.82 -5.38 -3.60
CA ALA A 212 4.86 -6.29 -4.74
C ALA A 212 6.17 -7.10 -4.79
N GLN A 213 6.05 -8.39 -5.14
CA GLN A 213 7.17 -9.31 -5.40
C GLN A 213 7.14 -9.75 -6.88
N GLY A 214 8.31 -9.89 -7.50
CA GLY A 214 8.43 -10.26 -8.92
C GLY A 214 8.27 -11.76 -9.20
N HIS A 215 8.04 -12.08 -10.48
CA HIS A 215 7.76 -13.44 -10.96
C HIS A 215 8.97 -14.38 -11.05
N LEU A 216 8.68 -15.69 -10.94
CA LEU A 216 9.58 -16.80 -11.25
C LEU A 216 9.40 -17.24 -12.71
N GLY A 217 10.49 -17.38 -13.46
CA GLY A 217 10.48 -18.01 -14.78
C GLY A 217 10.35 -19.53 -14.71
N LYS A 218 9.73 -20.14 -15.73
CA LYS A 218 9.67 -21.60 -15.87
C LYS A 218 11.08 -22.19 -16.08
N ALA A 219 11.36 -23.32 -15.43
CA ALA A 219 12.56 -24.11 -15.74
C ALA A 219 12.42 -24.76 -17.14
N PRO A 220 13.51 -24.82 -17.95
CA PRO A 220 13.55 -25.63 -19.15
C PRO A 220 13.72 -27.13 -18.80
N ASP A 221 13.16 -28.01 -19.64
CA ASP A 221 13.42 -29.46 -19.56
C ASP A 221 14.91 -29.74 -19.83
N LEU A 222 15.58 -30.38 -18.88
CA LEU A 222 16.91 -30.94 -19.10
C LEU A 222 16.78 -32.35 -19.66
N ALA A 223 16.90 -32.45 -20.99
CA ALA A 223 17.13 -33.73 -21.64
C ALA A 223 18.46 -34.32 -21.16
N LEU A 224 18.40 -35.48 -20.52
CA LEU A 224 19.57 -36.30 -20.25
C LEU A 224 20.01 -36.96 -21.55
N SER A 225 21.30 -36.87 -21.86
CA SER A 225 22.00 -37.77 -22.78
C SER A 225 23.25 -38.32 -22.08
N PRO A 226 23.67 -39.56 -22.39
CA PRO A 226 24.56 -40.33 -21.52
C PRO A 226 26.04 -40.24 -21.88
N ASP A 227 26.84 -40.80 -20.97
CA ASP A 227 28.26 -41.18 -21.01
C ASP A 227 29.31 -40.05 -21.02
#